data_AF-A0A256BN54-F1
#
_entry.id   AF-A0A256BN54-F1
#
_cell.length_a   1.000
_cell.length_b   1.000
_cell.length_c   1.000
_cell.angle_alpha   90.00
_cell.angle_beta   90.00
_cell.angle_gamma   90.00
#
_symmetry.space_group_name_H-M   'P 1'
#
loop_
_entity.id
_entity.type
_entity.pdbx_description
1 polymer ?
#
loop_
_entity_poly.entity_id
_entity_poly.type
_entity_poly.pdbx_seq_one_letter_code
_entity_poly.pdbx_strand_id
1 'polypeptide(L)'
;MDSLEIFFSMVNHPIKIAIIKHMNENNNIPISMNALCIIFGQGKDALNRASLTTKVWEMYNDRLLQKVRTEHGTLFELTARALELNKIITNLDYWSAAHELFGGI
;
A
#
# COMPACT_ATOMS: atom_id res chain seq x y z
N MET A 1 17.54 -12.04 -11.95
CA MET A 1 16.84 -11.09 -11.05
C MET A 1 16.28 -11.93 -9.93
N ASP A 2 16.75 -11.70 -8.71
CA ASP A 2 16.37 -12.51 -7.55
C ASP A 2 14.91 -12.26 -7.14
N SER A 3 14.23 -13.28 -6.60
CA SER A 3 12.83 -13.17 -6.17
C SER A 3 12.63 -12.05 -5.12
N LEU A 4 13.65 -11.78 -4.30
CA LEU A 4 13.69 -10.69 -3.33
C LEU A 4 13.82 -9.30 -3.98
N GLU A 5 14.49 -9.22 -5.12
CA GLU A 5 14.72 -7.99 -5.87
C GLU A 5 13.43 -7.57 -6.61
N ILE A 6 12.71 -8.56 -7.16
CA ILE A 6 11.36 -8.39 -7.70
C ILE A 6 10.39 -7.97 -6.58
N PHE A 7 10.57 -8.49 -5.37
CA PHE A 7 9.76 -8.15 -4.21
C PHE A 7 9.92 -6.69 -3.80
N PHE A 8 11.16 -6.22 -3.60
CA PHE A 8 11.41 -4.83 -3.22
C PHE A 8 11.09 -3.84 -4.33
N SER A 9 11.19 -4.24 -5.60
CA SER A 9 10.81 -3.35 -6.71
C SER A 9 9.30 -3.04 -6.74
N MET A 10 8.45 -3.94 -6.21
CA MET A 10 6.99 -3.74 -6.14
C MET A 10 6.55 -2.84 -4.98
N VAL A 11 7.26 -2.89 -3.85
CA VAL A 11 7.05 -2.03 -2.66
C VAL A 11 8.17 -1.03 -2.45
N ASN A 12 8.70 -0.50 -3.55
CA ASN A 12 9.79 0.48 -3.59
C ASN A 12 9.39 1.89 -3.14
N HIS A 13 8.19 2.09 -2.60
CA HIS A 13 7.68 3.42 -2.27
C HIS A 13 6.87 3.42 -0.97
N PRO A 14 7.12 4.36 -0.03
CA PRO A 14 6.44 4.42 1.27
C PRO A 14 4.92 4.44 1.18
N ILE A 15 4.36 5.17 0.20
CA ILE A 15 2.91 5.22 -0.03
C ILE A 15 2.33 3.83 -0.32
N LYS A 16 3.02 2.98 -1.11
CA LYS A 16 2.52 1.63 -1.44
C LYS A 16 2.45 0.76 -0.18
N ILE A 17 3.51 0.81 0.64
CA ILE A 17 3.59 0.10 1.93
C ILE A 17 2.46 0.58 2.86
N ALA A 18 2.27 1.90 2.96
CA ALA A 18 1.25 2.49 3.82
C ALA A 18 -0.18 2.11 3.38
N ILE A 19 -0.46 2.06 2.07
CA ILE A 19 -1.77 1.59 1.55
C ILE A 19 -2.02 0.14 1.96
N ILE A 20 -1.02 -0.75 1.79
CA ILE A 20 -1.16 -2.17 2.12
C ILE A 20 -1.41 -2.35 3.62
N LYS A 21 -0.60 -1.70 4.48
CA LYS A 21 -0.78 -1.75 5.94
C LYS A 21 -2.14 -1.25 6.35
N HIS A 22 -2.53 -0.07 5.87
CA HIS A 22 -3.81 0.54 6.20
C HIS A 22 -4.98 -0.36 5.83
N MET A 23 -5.01 -0.91 4.61
CA MET A 23 -6.08 -1.80 4.18
C MET A 23 -6.11 -3.10 5.00
N ASN A 24 -4.94 -3.66 5.36
CA ASN A 24 -4.86 -4.84 6.21
C ASN A 24 -5.37 -4.57 7.63
N GLU A 25 -5.00 -3.45 8.24
CA GLU A 25 -5.52 -3.01 9.55
C GLU A 25 -7.04 -2.78 9.54
N ASN A 26 -7.59 -2.46 8.37
CA ASN A 26 -9.03 -2.29 8.15
C ASN A 26 -9.70 -3.56 7.60
N ASN A 27 -9.23 -4.75 8.00
CA ASN A 27 -9.81 -6.04 7.62
C ASN A 27 -9.97 -6.26 6.11
N ASN A 28 -9.07 -5.68 5.30
CA ASN A 28 -9.08 -5.76 3.84
C ASN A 28 -10.35 -5.19 3.18
N ILE A 29 -11.05 -4.28 3.85
CA ILE A 29 -12.24 -3.62 3.29
C ILE A 29 -11.83 -2.84 2.02
N PRO A 30 -12.55 -3.04 0.89
CA PRO A 30 -12.25 -2.32 -0.34
C PRO A 30 -12.36 -0.81 -0.17
N ILE A 31 -11.42 -0.05 -0.75
CA ILE A 31 -11.29 1.38 -0.54
C ILE A 31 -11.37 2.17 -1.84
N SER A 32 -12.00 3.34 -1.81
CA SER A 32 -12.08 4.23 -2.99
C SER A 32 -10.83 5.11 -3.10
N MET A 33 -10.56 5.58 -4.33
CA MET A 33 -9.48 6.56 -4.56
C MET A 33 -9.69 7.85 -3.75
N ASN A 34 -10.94 8.29 -3.58
CA ASN A 34 -11.25 9.48 -2.79
C ASN A 34 -10.96 9.27 -1.30
N ALA A 35 -11.28 8.09 -0.76
CA ALA A 35 -10.96 7.76 0.63
C ALA A 35 -9.43 7.73 0.84
N LEU A 36 -8.67 7.14 -0.09
CA LEU A 36 -7.20 7.18 -0.06
C LEU A 36 -6.68 8.63 -0.08
N CYS A 37 -7.23 9.52 -0.92
CA CYS A 37 -6.83 10.93 -0.95
C CYS A 37 -7.07 11.64 0.39
N ILE A 38 -8.14 11.29 1.10
CA ILE A 38 -8.46 11.85 2.42
C ILE A 38 -7.46 11.34 3.47
N ILE A 39 -7.23 10.02 3.52
CA ILE A 39 -6.33 9.38 4.49
C ILE A 39 -4.91 9.93 4.38
N PHE A 40 -4.40 10.06 3.15
CA PHE A 40 -3.03 10.55 2.91
C PHE A 40 -2.94 12.09 2.89
N GLY A 41 -4.01 12.82 3.22
CA GLY A 41 -4.01 14.28 3.27
C GLY A 41 -3.79 14.97 1.92
N GLN A 42 -3.98 14.26 0.81
CA GLN A 42 -3.61 14.69 -0.54
C GLN A 42 -4.78 15.30 -1.33
N GLY A 43 -5.86 15.70 -0.63
CA GLY A 43 -7.08 16.20 -1.25
C GLY A 43 -7.01 17.66 -1.74
N LYS A 44 -6.06 18.48 -1.28
CA LYS A 44 -6.00 19.93 -1.57
C LYS A 44 -4.96 20.34 -2.62
N ASP A 45 -3.97 19.49 -2.90
CA ASP A 45 -2.89 19.77 -3.84
C ASP A 45 -2.92 18.77 -5.00
N ALA A 46 -3.03 19.29 -6.22
CA ALA A 46 -3.15 18.50 -7.45
C ALA A 46 -1.90 17.64 -7.71
N LEU A 47 -0.70 18.12 -7.37
CA LEU A 47 0.55 17.38 -7.59
C LEU A 47 0.63 16.16 -6.68
N ASN A 48 0.30 16.36 -5.40
CA ASN A 48 0.17 15.29 -4.43
C ASN A 48 -0.86 14.26 -4.90
N ARG A 49 -2.06 14.70 -5.28
CA ARG A 49 -3.09 13.78 -5.80
C ARG A 49 -2.61 12.96 -6.99
N ALA A 50 -1.86 13.56 -7.92
CA ALA A 50 -1.29 12.86 -9.06
C ALA A 50 -0.24 11.81 -8.63
N SER A 51 0.59 12.11 -7.63
CA SER A 51 1.54 11.16 -7.06
C SER A 51 0.84 9.95 -6.45
N LEU A 52 -0.16 10.16 -5.59
CA LEU A 52 -0.95 9.06 -5.01
C LEU A 52 -1.65 8.23 -6.09
N THR A 53 -2.25 8.88 -7.08
CA THR A 53 -2.90 8.20 -8.22
C THR A 53 -1.91 7.32 -8.97
N THR A 54 -0.70 7.84 -9.22
CA THR A 54 0.37 7.10 -9.89
C THR A 54 0.76 5.87 -9.08
N LYS A 55 0.88 5.98 -7.76
CA LYS A 55 1.21 4.82 -6.90
C LYS A 55 0.11 3.77 -6.84
N VAL A 56 -1.16 4.18 -6.78
CA VAL A 56 -2.28 3.24 -6.87
C VAL A 56 -2.30 2.54 -8.24
N TRP A 57 -1.99 3.26 -9.32
CA TRP A 57 -1.92 2.68 -10.65
C TRP A 57 -0.76 1.70 -10.83
N GLU A 58 0.42 2.03 -10.33
CA GLU A 58 1.56 1.11 -10.27
C GLU A 58 1.19 -0.16 -9.48
N MET A 59 0.59 -0.02 -8.28
CA MET A 59 0.15 -1.17 -7.48
C MET A 59 -0.88 -2.06 -8.19
N TYR A 60 -1.79 -1.46 -8.96
CA TYR A 60 -2.73 -2.20 -9.79
C TYR A 60 -2.00 -3.00 -10.89
N ASN A 61 -1.03 -2.39 -11.58
CA ASN A 61 -0.23 -3.07 -12.61
C ASN A 61 0.64 -4.18 -12.03
N ASP A 62 1.19 -3.98 -10.82
CA ASP A 62 1.98 -4.96 -10.08
C ASP A 62 1.12 -6.11 -9.49
N ARG A 63 -0.21 -6.06 -9.70
CA ARG A 63 -1.21 -6.99 -9.17
C ARG A 63 -1.26 -7.03 -7.64
N LEU A 64 -0.97 -5.91 -6.99
CA LEU A 64 -1.14 -5.74 -5.55
C LEU A 64 -2.55 -5.29 -5.20
N LEU A 65 -3.18 -4.53 -6.10
CA LEU A 65 -4.57 -4.13 -6.01
C LEU A 65 -5.38 -4.72 -7.16
N GLN A 66 -6.65 -5.04 -6.89
CA GLN A 66 -7.63 -5.31 -7.92
C GLN A 66 -8.86 -4.41 -7.77
N LYS A 67 -9.56 -4.19 -8.88
CA LYS A 67 -10.72 -3.30 -8.93
C LYS A 67 -12.00 -4.08 -8.64
N VAL A 68 -12.78 -3.59 -7.70
CA VAL A 68 -14.13 -4.06 -7.41
C VAL A 68 -15.11 -2.99 -7.89
N ARG A 69 -16.03 -3.37 -8.77
CA ARG A 69 -17.10 -2.47 -9.22
C ARG A 69 -18.28 -2.62 -8.27
N THR A 70 -18.74 -1.50 -7.73
CA THR A 70 -19.93 -1.41 -6.89
C THR A 70 -20.92 -0.41 -7.48
N GLU A 71 -22.14 -0.35 -6.95
CA GLU A 71 -23.14 0.64 -7.35
C GLU A 71 -22.69 2.08 -7.10
N HIS A 72 -21.71 2.28 -6.21
CA HIS A 72 -21.17 3.59 -5.84
C HIS A 72 -19.84 3.93 -6.55
N GLY A 73 -19.36 3.06 -7.44
CA GLY A 73 -18.18 3.31 -8.26
C GLY A 73 -17.12 2.20 -8.20
N THR A 74 -15.86 2.59 -8.40
CA THR A 74 -14.72 1.64 -8.36
C THR A 74 -14.04 1.72 -7.01
N LEU A 75 -13.95 0.57 -6.35
CA LEU A 75 -13.14 0.36 -5.15
C LEU A 75 -11.90 -0.48 -5.50
N PHE A 76 -10.91 -0.43 -4.63
CA PHE A 76 -9.69 -1.22 -4.71
C PHE A 76 -9.62 -2.15 -3.53
N GLU A 77 -9.30 -3.42 -3.77
CA GLU A 77 -9.05 -4.42 -2.74
C GLU A 77 -7.64 -5.00 -2.89
N LEU A 78 -7.06 -5.44 -1.78
CA LEU A 78 -5.78 -6.13 -1.79
C LEU A 78 -5.94 -7.51 -2.43
N THR A 79 -5.02 -7.87 -3.32
CA THR A 79 -4.96 -9.22 -3.85
C THR A 79 -4.33 -10.17 -2.84
N ALA A 80 -4.51 -11.49 -3.02
CA ALA A 80 -3.81 -12.49 -2.20
C ALA A 80 -2.29 -12.27 -2.16
N ARG A 81 -1.70 -11.80 -3.27
CA ARG A 81 -0.28 -11.47 -3.36
C ARG A 81 0.10 -10.32 -2.42
N ALA A 82 -0.71 -9.27 -2.34
CA ALA A 82 -0.45 -8.15 -1.45
C ALA A 82 -0.63 -8.54 0.03
N LEU A 83 -1.50 -9.48 0.35
CA LEU A 83 -1.64 -10.02 1.70
C LEU A 83 -0.38 -10.79 2.13
N GLU A 84 0.20 -11.62 1.26
CA GLU A 84 1.49 -12.27 1.54
C GLU A 84 2.62 -11.25 1.69
N LEU A 85 2.61 -10.20 0.85
CA LEU A 85 3.54 -9.08 0.97
C LEU A 85 3.44 -8.40 2.34
N ASN A 86 2.22 -8.19 2.82
CA ASN A 86 1.99 -7.57 4.11
C ASN A 86 2.58 -8.39 5.26
N LYS A 87 2.45 -9.73 5.24
CA LYS A 87 3.06 -10.60 6.26
C LYS A 87 4.58 -10.39 6.33
N ILE A 88 5.24 -10.26 5.19
CA ILE A 88 6.68 -10.03 5.12
C ILE A 88 7.04 -8.64 5.67
N ILE A 89 6.27 -7.61 5.29
CA ILE A 89 6.44 -6.25 5.81
C ILE A 89 6.27 -6.24 7.34
N THR A 90 5.22 -6.87 7.87
CA THR A 90 4.98 -6.97 9.31
C THR A 90 6.08 -7.74 10.04
N ASN A 91 6.60 -8.81 9.45
CA ASN A 91 7.74 -9.54 10.02
C ASN A 91 9.00 -8.67 10.08
N LEU A 92 9.22 -7.82 9.06
CA LEU A 92 10.31 -6.85 9.06
C LEU A 92 10.09 -5.76 10.12
N ASP A 93 8.87 -5.27 10.30
CA ASP A 93 8.56 -4.31 11.37
C ASP A 93 8.81 -4.92 12.75
N TYR A 94 8.36 -6.16 12.98
CA TYR A 94 8.59 -6.87 14.23
C TYR A 94 10.08 -7.10 14.47
N TRP A 95 10.81 -7.54 13.44
CA TRP A 95 12.26 -7.70 13.53
C TRP A 95 12.93 -6.36 13.86
N SER A 96 12.57 -5.27 13.17
CA SER A 96 13.10 -3.94 13.42
C SER A 96 12.81 -3.44 14.84
N ALA A 97 11.59 -3.66 15.34
CA ALA A 97 11.19 -3.26 16.69
C ALA A 97 11.89 -4.10 17.78
N ALA A 98 12.09 -5.40 17.53
CA ALA A 98 12.80 -6.29 18.44
C ALA A 98 14.32 -6.05 18.45
N HIS A 99 14.85 -5.46 17.37
CA HIS A 99 16.29 -5.22 17.19
C HIS A 99 16.57 -3.73 17.03
N GLU A 100 15.93 -2.85 17.83
CA GLU A 100 16.21 -1.41 17.88
C GLU A 100 17.71 -1.11 17.78
N LEU A 101 18.18 -0.95 16.54
CA LEU A 101 19.52 -0.56 16.18
C LEU A 101 19.33 0.88 15.71
N PHE A 102 19.60 1.78 16.65
CA PHE A 102 19.66 3.24 16.56
C PHE A 102 18.37 4.04 16.84
N GLY A 103 18.07 4.15 18.14
CA GLY A 103 18.09 5.46 18.81
C GLY A 103 16.77 6.22 18.89
N GLY A 104 16.31 6.45 20.12
CA GLY A 104 15.59 7.68 20.41
C GLY A 104 16.46 8.88 19.99
N ILE A 105 15.98 9.60 18.98
CA ILE A 105 16.25 11.00 18.69
C ILE A 105 14.90 11.64 18.35
#